data_AF-A0A7N0T9V4-F1
#
_entry.id   AF-A0A7N0T9V4-F1
#
_cell.length_a   1.000
_cell.length_b   1.000
_cell.length_c   1.000
_cell.angle_alpha   90.00
_cell.angle_beta   90.00
_cell.angle_gamma   90.00
#
_symmetry.space_group_name_H-M   'P 1'
#
loop_
_entity.id
_entity.type
_entity.pdbx_description
1 polymer ?
#
loop_
_entity_poly.entity_id
_entity_poly.type
_entity_poly.pdbx_seq_one_letter_code
_entity_poly.pdbx_strand_id
1 'polypeptide(L)'
;MEFNLSLILAFAFLATLLFCSLLYKQSQARFNGRNTPPGTTGWPIIGESLEFLAAGWKGQPDRFVLDREAKYSSNVFKTSLFLEPTVVLVAAEAKYCSHSQEVKKGGELLDWNDLQKMKYSWNVACDQVMRLTPPQQGAFREAIQDFEYQGFFIPKGCKVSGERNGSPYTYVPFGGGVRMCPEKEYSRLELSVFMHNLVTRFWFKKVIADEKIVLNPMPSPAKGLPIRLFRHES
;
A
#
# COMPACT_ATOMS: atom_id res chain seq x y z
N MET A 1 -35.94 -16.65 34.54
CA MET A 1 -34.47 -16.66 34.38
C MET A 1 -34.04 -15.90 33.11
N GLU A 2 -34.77 -16.04 32.01
CA GLU A 2 -34.61 -15.28 30.75
C GLU A 2 -34.57 -13.74 30.92
N PHE A 3 -35.46 -13.17 31.74
CA PHE A 3 -35.60 -11.71 31.93
C PHE A 3 -34.37 -11.05 32.58
N ASN A 4 -33.62 -11.79 33.40
CA ASN A 4 -32.41 -11.28 34.03
C ASN A 4 -31.22 -11.32 33.06
N LEU A 5 -31.18 -12.32 32.17
CA LEU A 5 -30.13 -12.43 31.15
C LEU A 5 -30.25 -11.30 30.11
N SER A 6 -31.47 -10.99 29.65
CA SER A 6 -31.70 -9.88 28.72
C SER A 6 -31.33 -8.52 29.33
N LEU A 7 -31.64 -8.29 30.61
CA LEU A 7 -31.25 -7.09 31.34
C LEU A 7 -29.72 -6.96 31.43
N ILE A 8 -29.02 -8.04 31.80
CA ILE A 8 -27.55 -8.07 31.91
C ILE A 8 -26.91 -7.79 30.55
N LEU A 9 -27.42 -8.39 29.46
CA LEU A 9 -26.94 -8.12 28.11
C LEU A 9 -27.16 -6.67 27.68
N ALA A 10 -28.30 -6.07 28.03
CA ALA A 10 -28.59 -4.67 27.74
C ALA A 10 -27.66 -3.70 28.49
N PHE A 11 -27.40 -3.96 29.78
CA PHE A 11 -26.44 -3.18 30.58
C PHE A 11 -25.01 -3.32 30.06
N ALA A 12 -24.59 -4.53 29.69
CA ALA A 12 -23.28 -4.76 29.08
C ALA A 12 -23.15 -4.00 27.76
N PHE A 13 -24.18 -4.04 26.91
CA PHE A 13 -24.21 -3.29 25.65
C PHE A 13 -24.11 -1.77 25.88
N LEU A 14 -24.91 -1.20 26.79
CA LEU A 14 -24.84 0.22 27.13
C LEU A 14 -23.49 0.62 27.73
N ALA A 15 -22.91 -0.20 28.60
CA ALA A 15 -21.59 0.03 29.18
C ALA A 15 -20.50 0.01 28.11
N THR A 16 -20.54 -0.92 27.16
CA THR A 16 -19.60 -0.96 26.02
C THR A 16 -19.75 0.26 25.12
N LEU A 17 -20.98 0.71 24.82
CA LEU A 17 -21.20 1.93 24.04
C LEU A 17 -20.66 3.18 24.76
N LEU A 18 -20.88 3.29 26.07
CA LEU A 18 -20.34 4.38 26.88
C LEU A 18 -18.81 4.35 26.88
N PHE A 19 -18.21 3.19 27.10
CA PHE A 19 -16.75 3.02 27.05
C PHE A 19 -16.17 3.39 25.68
N CYS A 20 -16.75 2.89 24.59
CA CYS A 20 -16.37 3.27 23.22
C CYS A 20 -16.52 4.77 22.96
N SER A 21 -17.58 5.41 23.48
CA SER A 21 -17.78 6.86 23.34
C SER A 21 -16.72 7.68 24.09
N LEU A 22 -16.25 7.18 25.25
CA LEU A 22 -15.16 7.79 26.00
C LEU A 22 -13.83 7.63 25.28
N LEU A 23 -13.52 6.43 24.76
CA LEU A 23 -12.33 6.21 23.93
C LEU A 23 -12.35 7.07 22.67
N TYR A 24 -13.51 7.23 22.04
CA TYR A 24 -13.69 8.11 20.88
C TYR A 24 -13.43 9.57 21.25
N LYS A 25 -14.02 10.08 22.34
CA LYS A 25 -13.77 11.45 22.82
C LYS A 25 -12.31 11.66 23.22
N GLN A 26 -11.68 10.68 23.85
CA GLN A 26 -10.26 10.74 24.22
C GLN A 26 -9.35 10.74 22.98
N SER A 27 -9.68 9.93 21.98
CA SER A 27 -9.00 9.90 20.69
C SER A 27 -9.09 11.24 19.97
N GLN A 28 -10.29 11.84 19.93
CA GLN A 28 -10.51 13.17 19.36
C GLN A 28 -9.79 14.28 20.10
N ALA A 29 -9.76 14.22 21.44
CA ALA A 29 -9.11 15.23 22.26
C ALA A 29 -7.61 15.37 21.95
N ARG A 30 -6.95 14.33 21.43
CA ARG A 30 -5.55 14.39 20.96
C ARG A 30 -5.32 15.39 19.83
N PHE A 31 -6.38 15.75 19.09
CA PHE A 31 -6.32 16.68 17.96
C PHE A 31 -6.95 18.04 18.27
N ASN A 32 -7.28 18.34 19.54
CA ASN A 32 -7.82 19.64 19.93
C ASN A 32 -6.69 20.66 20.23
N GLY A 33 -6.85 21.89 19.72
CA GLY A 33 -6.07 23.06 20.17
C GLY A 33 -4.75 23.35 19.43
N ARG A 34 -4.40 22.61 18.36
CA ARG A 34 -3.22 22.86 17.52
C ARG A 34 -3.59 22.81 16.03
N ASN A 35 -2.70 23.26 15.14
CA ASN A 35 -2.88 23.15 13.69
C ASN A 35 -2.81 21.68 13.25
N THR A 36 -3.89 20.92 13.41
CA THR A 36 -3.93 19.49 13.08
C THR A 36 -4.32 19.25 11.63
N PRO A 37 -3.92 18.10 11.03
CA PRO A 37 -4.34 17.75 9.69
C PRO A 37 -5.86 17.87 9.49
N PRO A 38 -6.32 18.35 8.31
CA PRO A 38 -7.73 18.30 7.95
C PRO A 38 -8.20 16.85 7.88
N GLY A 39 -9.48 16.58 8.14
CA GLY A 39 -9.99 15.21 8.04
C GLY A 39 -11.05 14.85 9.08
N THR A 40 -11.65 13.67 8.89
CA THR A 40 -12.69 13.13 9.76
C THR A 40 -12.34 11.72 10.21
N THR A 41 -12.55 11.40 11.47
CA THR A 41 -12.32 10.04 12.01
C THR A 41 -13.45 9.06 11.70
N GLY A 42 -14.40 9.43 10.84
CA GLY A 42 -15.56 8.58 10.49
C GLY A 42 -16.44 8.21 11.68
N TRP A 43 -17.13 7.07 11.56
CA TRP A 43 -18.05 6.56 12.60
C TRP A 43 -17.29 6.06 13.84
N PRO A 44 -17.81 6.23 15.07
CA PRO A 44 -17.07 5.95 16.30
C PRO A 44 -16.52 4.52 16.48
N ILE A 45 -17.09 3.53 15.79
CA ILE A 45 -16.75 2.10 15.94
C ILE A 45 -16.11 1.51 14.68
N ILE A 46 -16.22 2.12 13.51
CA ILE A 46 -15.67 1.53 12.26
C ILE A 46 -14.75 2.52 11.54
N GLY A 47 -14.88 3.81 11.84
CA GLY A 47 -14.15 4.86 11.18
C GLY A 47 -14.47 4.89 9.68
N GLU A 48 -13.43 5.06 8.88
CA GLU A 48 -13.49 4.91 7.42
C GLU A 48 -12.91 3.57 6.95
N SER A 49 -12.63 2.64 7.88
CA SER A 49 -11.95 1.37 7.62
C SER A 49 -12.69 0.51 6.59
N LEU A 50 -14.02 0.46 6.63
CA LEU A 50 -14.82 -0.28 5.64
C LEU A 50 -14.68 0.32 4.24
N GLU A 51 -14.61 1.64 4.13
CA GLU A 51 -14.46 2.31 2.83
C GLU A 51 -13.06 2.09 2.26
N PHE A 52 -12.03 2.18 3.11
CA PHE A 52 -10.66 1.83 2.77
C PHE A 52 -10.53 0.36 2.30
N LEU A 53 -11.06 -0.60 3.06
CA LEU A 53 -11.04 -2.02 2.70
C LEU A 53 -11.88 -2.31 1.44
N ALA A 54 -13.05 -1.69 1.31
CA ALA A 54 -13.91 -1.85 0.14
C ALA A 54 -13.25 -1.29 -1.13
N ALA A 55 -12.49 -0.20 -1.03
CA ALA A 55 -11.70 0.35 -2.14
C ALA A 55 -10.66 -0.69 -2.61
N GLY A 56 -9.96 -1.32 -1.67
CA GLY A 56 -9.06 -2.44 -1.93
C GLY A 56 -9.74 -3.63 -2.61
N TRP A 57 -10.84 -4.14 -2.04
CA TRP A 57 -11.57 -5.29 -2.60
C TRP A 57 -12.20 -5.02 -3.97
N LYS A 58 -12.54 -3.76 -4.27
CA LYS A 58 -13.01 -3.34 -5.61
C LYS A 58 -11.87 -3.18 -6.63
N GLY A 59 -10.61 -3.40 -6.23
CA GLY A 59 -9.43 -3.22 -7.07
C GLY A 59 -9.09 -1.75 -7.33
N GLN A 60 -9.60 -0.83 -6.50
CA GLN A 60 -9.35 0.61 -6.59
C GLN A 60 -8.72 1.13 -5.28
N PRO A 61 -7.55 0.63 -4.89
CA PRO A 61 -6.97 0.91 -3.58
C PRO A 61 -6.64 2.38 -3.35
N ASP A 62 -6.17 3.07 -4.39
CA ASP A 62 -5.76 4.48 -4.31
C ASP A 62 -6.97 5.42 -4.18
N ARG A 63 -8.18 4.95 -4.52
CA ARG A 63 -9.39 5.79 -4.53
C ARG A 63 -9.67 6.42 -3.19
N PHE A 64 -9.45 5.67 -2.11
CA PHE A 64 -9.62 6.21 -0.76
C PHE A 64 -8.74 7.46 -0.56
N VAL A 65 -7.45 7.35 -0.86
CA VAL A 65 -6.47 8.43 -0.67
C VAL A 65 -6.77 9.60 -1.61
N LEU A 66 -7.03 9.33 -2.90
CA LEU A 66 -7.31 10.33 -3.92
C LEU A 66 -8.58 11.14 -3.62
N ASP A 67 -9.65 10.48 -3.18
CA ASP A 67 -10.91 11.16 -2.84
C ASP A 67 -10.71 12.14 -1.66
N ARG A 68 -9.85 11.80 -0.70
CA ARG A 68 -9.55 12.66 0.46
C ARG A 68 -8.56 13.77 0.14
N GLU A 69 -7.54 13.50 -0.66
CA GLU A 69 -6.61 14.52 -1.15
C GLU A 69 -7.36 15.60 -1.93
N ALA A 70 -8.27 15.22 -2.82
CA ALA A 70 -9.13 16.14 -3.55
C ALA A 70 -10.08 16.91 -2.60
N LYS A 71 -10.73 16.22 -1.67
CA LYS A 71 -11.70 16.82 -0.72
C LYS A 71 -11.06 17.83 0.23
N TYR A 72 -9.87 17.54 0.73
CA TYR A 72 -9.18 18.38 1.71
C TYR A 72 -8.15 19.32 1.07
N SER A 73 -7.87 19.18 -0.23
CA SER A 73 -6.82 19.94 -0.93
C SER A 73 -5.48 19.90 -0.19
N SER A 74 -5.15 18.73 0.37
CA SER A 74 -4.00 18.52 1.25
C SER A 74 -3.46 17.11 1.08
N ASN A 75 -2.12 17.00 1.03
CA ASN A 75 -1.39 15.72 1.01
C ASN A 75 -1.27 15.09 2.40
N VAL A 76 -1.86 15.73 3.41
CA VAL A 76 -1.86 15.28 4.81
C VAL A 76 -3.27 15.37 5.34
N PHE A 77 -3.82 14.25 5.82
CA PHE A 77 -5.15 14.24 6.41
C PHE A 77 -5.27 13.25 7.57
N LYS A 78 -6.22 13.48 8.47
CA LYS A 78 -6.55 12.57 9.57
C LYS A 78 -7.79 11.73 9.26
N THR A 79 -7.76 10.47 9.67
CA THR A 79 -8.84 9.50 9.52
C THR A 79 -8.83 8.51 10.71
N SER A 80 -9.75 7.55 10.70
CA SER A 80 -9.74 6.39 11.59
C SER A 80 -9.70 5.13 10.74
N LEU A 81 -8.57 4.44 10.77
CA LEU A 81 -8.34 3.16 10.10
C LEU A 81 -8.08 2.11 11.18
N PHE A 82 -8.73 0.95 11.05
CA PHE A 82 -8.60 -0.17 11.99
C PHE A 82 -8.86 0.21 13.46
N LEU A 83 -9.86 1.08 13.68
CA LEU A 83 -10.26 1.61 15.00
C LEU A 83 -9.26 2.58 15.64
N GLU A 84 -8.19 2.93 14.94
CA GLU A 84 -7.12 3.76 15.46
C GLU A 84 -7.05 5.10 14.74
N PRO A 85 -6.86 6.22 15.47
CA PRO A 85 -6.65 7.52 14.87
C PRO A 85 -5.37 7.49 14.03
N THR A 86 -5.54 7.69 12.73
CA THR A 86 -4.48 7.57 11.73
C THR A 86 -4.31 8.88 10.99
N VAL A 87 -3.07 9.35 10.88
CA VAL A 87 -2.69 10.44 9.99
C VAL A 87 -2.14 9.82 8.71
N VAL A 88 -2.74 10.12 7.58
CA VAL A 88 -2.27 9.72 6.27
C VAL A 88 -1.35 10.80 5.73
N LEU A 89 -0.13 10.40 5.40
CA LEU A 89 0.87 11.22 4.72
C LEU A 89 0.96 10.72 3.30
N VAL A 90 0.50 11.53 2.35
CA VAL A 90 0.66 11.26 0.93
C VAL A 90 2.05 11.72 0.53
N ALA A 91 2.90 10.77 0.16
CA ALA A 91 4.28 11.05 -0.19
C ALA A 91 4.35 11.88 -1.49
N ALA A 92 4.99 13.05 -1.40
CA ALA A 92 5.50 13.77 -2.56
C ALA A 92 6.98 13.41 -2.75
N GLU A 93 7.27 12.79 -3.89
CA GLU A 93 8.59 12.57 -4.49
C GLU A 93 9.56 11.54 -3.87
N ALA A 94 9.80 10.48 -4.65
CA ALA A 94 10.97 9.62 -4.67
C ALA A 94 11.49 9.50 -6.13
N LYS A 95 12.55 10.23 -6.46
CA LYS A 95 13.21 10.15 -7.77
C LYS A 95 14.04 8.86 -7.89
N TYR A 96 13.71 8.01 -8.87
CA TYR A 96 14.61 6.96 -9.39
C TYR A 96 15.07 7.32 -10.80
N CYS A 97 16.34 7.04 -11.10
CA CYS A 97 17.00 7.32 -12.39
C CYS A 97 16.94 6.10 -13.32
N SER A 98 16.48 6.27 -14.55
CA SER A 98 16.51 5.23 -15.59
C SER A 98 17.39 5.66 -16.79
N HIS A 99 18.24 4.74 -17.26
CA HIS A 99 18.95 4.79 -18.56
C HIS A 99 18.94 3.38 -19.16
N SER A 100 18.73 3.27 -20.48
CA SER A 100 18.58 2.01 -21.24
C SER A 100 19.91 1.49 -21.84
N GLN A 101 20.05 0.16 -21.98
CA GLN A 101 21.15 -0.52 -22.67
C GLN A 101 20.72 -1.90 -23.26
N GLU A 102 21.57 -2.47 -24.10
CA GLU A 102 21.38 -3.68 -24.92
C GLU A 102 21.38 -5.02 -24.14
N VAL A 103 20.70 -6.02 -24.72
CA VAL A 103 20.42 -7.34 -24.11
C VAL A 103 21.27 -8.43 -24.78
N LYS A 104 21.83 -9.32 -23.96
CA LYS A 104 22.56 -10.53 -24.39
C LYS A 104 21.59 -11.60 -24.93
N LYS A 105 21.93 -12.28 -26.04
CA LYS A 105 21.08 -13.31 -26.67
C LYS A 105 20.95 -14.56 -25.79
N GLY A 106 19.83 -15.28 -25.92
CA GLY A 106 19.53 -16.48 -25.13
C GLY A 106 20.43 -17.66 -25.47
N GLY A 107 20.95 -18.34 -24.45
CA GLY A 107 21.75 -19.58 -24.57
C GLY A 107 22.97 -19.66 -23.65
N GLU A 108 23.51 -18.52 -23.23
CA GLU A 108 24.66 -18.44 -22.32
C GLU A 108 24.24 -18.33 -20.84
N LEU A 109 25.09 -18.80 -19.93
CA LEU A 109 24.88 -18.62 -18.49
C LEU A 109 25.07 -17.13 -18.12
N LEU A 110 24.19 -16.65 -17.24
CA LEU A 110 24.27 -15.29 -16.71
C LEU A 110 25.36 -15.20 -15.65
N ASP A 111 26.18 -14.15 -15.73
CA ASP A 111 27.11 -13.76 -14.67
C ASP A 111 26.65 -12.48 -13.95
N TRP A 112 27.39 -12.09 -12.91
CA TRP A 112 27.08 -10.89 -12.13
C TRP A 112 27.17 -9.59 -12.95
N ASN A 113 28.07 -9.52 -13.94
CA ASN A 113 28.22 -8.33 -14.79
C ASN A 113 27.01 -8.17 -15.72
N ASP A 114 26.44 -9.28 -16.18
CA ASP A 114 25.24 -9.28 -17.00
C ASP A 114 24.02 -8.80 -16.20
N LEU A 115 23.88 -9.21 -14.94
CA LEU A 115 22.79 -8.74 -14.05
C LEU A 115 22.82 -7.22 -13.82
N GLN A 116 24.01 -6.63 -13.72
CA GLN A 116 24.17 -5.18 -13.58
C GLN A 116 23.68 -4.40 -14.82
N LYS A 117 23.73 -5.04 -16.00
CA LYS A 117 23.30 -4.46 -17.28
C LYS A 117 21.79 -4.58 -17.52
N MET A 118 21.07 -5.44 -16.80
CA MET A 118 19.61 -5.67 -16.94
C MET A 118 18.73 -4.53 -16.38
N LYS A 119 19.12 -3.27 -16.62
CA LYS A 119 18.41 -2.09 -16.14
C LYS A 119 17.01 -1.97 -16.74
N TYR A 120 16.84 -2.32 -18.01
CA TYR A 120 15.53 -2.25 -18.67
C TYR A 120 14.52 -3.20 -18.00
N SER A 121 14.89 -4.48 -17.84
CA SER A 121 14.04 -5.48 -17.19
C SER A 121 13.68 -5.05 -15.77
N TRP A 122 14.66 -4.55 -15.01
CA TRP A 122 14.43 -4.03 -13.67
C TRP A 122 13.47 -2.83 -13.66
N ASN A 123 13.63 -1.87 -14.57
CA ASN A 123 12.73 -0.72 -14.69
C ASN A 123 11.32 -1.15 -15.08
N VAL A 124 11.16 -2.18 -15.92
CA VAL A 124 9.82 -2.74 -16.22
C VAL A 124 9.20 -3.35 -14.96
N ALA A 125 9.95 -4.18 -14.22
CA ALA A 125 9.44 -4.78 -12.99
C ALA A 125 9.10 -3.72 -11.90
N CYS A 126 10.02 -2.81 -11.61
CA CYS A 126 9.84 -1.81 -10.57
C CYS A 126 8.93 -0.67 -11.00
N ASP A 127 9.26 -0.01 -12.10
CA ASP A 127 8.62 1.25 -12.49
C ASP A 127 7.32 1.02 -13.23
N GLN A 128 7.04 -0.17 -13.79
CA GLN A 128 5.75 -0.46 -14.44
C GLN A 128 4.90 -1.41 -13.61
N VAL A 129 5.40 -2.60 -13.25
CA VAL A 129 4.58 -3.61 -12.58
C VAL A 129 4.32 -3.23 -11.13
N MET A 130 5.37 -3.13 -10.32
CA MET A 130 5.21 -2.84 -8.89
C MET A 130 4.66 -1.42 -8.69
N ARG A 131 5.00 -0.45 -9.56
CA ARG A 131 4.36 0.87 -9.57
C ARG A 131 2.86 0.82 -9.77
N LEU A 132 2.31 -0.07 -10.61
CA LEU A 132 0.87 -0.15 -10.80
C LEU A 132 0.19 -1.01 -9.74
N THR A 133 0.87 -2.06 -9.29
CA THR A 133 0.30 -3.10 -8.43
C THR A 133 1.32 -3.49 -7.36
N PRO A 134 1.56 -2.63 -6.36
CA PRO A 134 2.52 -2.92 -5.31
C PRO A 134 2.02 -4.06 -4.44
N PRO A 135 2.92 -4.96 -3.97
CA PRO A 135 2.54 -6.04 -3.05
C PRO A 135 1.89 -5.52 -1.77
N GLN A 136 2.31 -4.34 -1.31
CA GLN A 136 1.84 -3.69 -0.09
C GLN A 136 1.38 -2.25 -0.37
N GLN A 137 0.19 -1.90 0.09
CA GLN A 137 -0.46 -0.60 -0.18
C GLN A 137 -0.28 0.38 0.98
N GLY A 138 0.97 0.75 1.22
CA GLY A 138 1.29 1.72 2.27
C GLY A 138 1.90 1.08 3.51
N ALA A 139 2.39 1.94 4.39
CA ALA A 139 3.17 1.56 5.55
C ALA A 139 2.62 2.21 6.81
N PHE A 140 2.03 1.39 7.69
CA PHE A 140 1.58 1.84 9.01
C PHE A 140 2.77 1.98 9.97
N ARG A 141 2.80 3.09 10.69
CA ARG A 141 3.77 3.43 11.74
C ARG A 141 3.02 4.04 12.93
N GLU A 142 3.70 4.17 14.05
CA GLU A 142 3.19 4.90 15.21
C GLU A 142 4.13 6.06 15.54
N ALA A 143 3.57 7.23 15.78
CA ALA A 143 4.31 8.39 16.24
C ALA A 143 4.80 8.17 17.67
N ILE A 144 6.09 7.97 17.89
CA ILE A 144 6.66 7.77 19.23
C ILE A 144 6.85 9.08 20.01
N GLN A 145 6.76 10.22 19.32
CA GLN A 145 6.88 11.56 19.86
C GLN A 145 6.01 12.53 19.06
N ASP A 146 5.75 13.71 19.63
CA ASP A 146 5.09 14.81 18.95
C ASP A 146 6.03 15.41 17.89
N PHE A 147 5.51 15.71 16.70
CA PHE A 147 6.29 16.37 15.64
C PHE A 147 5.41 17.19 14.71
N GLU A 148 6.04 18.02 13.88
CA GLU A 148 5.37 18.82 12.85
C GLU A 148 5.72 18.29 11.46
N TYR A 149 4.74 18.19 10.58
CA TYR A 149 4.90 17.77 9.19
C TYR A 149 4.06 18.65 8.26
N GLN A 150 4.71 19.32 7.31
CA GLN A 150 4.07 20.26 6.36
C GLN A 150 3.17 21.31 7.05
N GLY A 151 3.60 21.85 8.20
CA GLY A 151 2.83 22.84 8.97
C GLY A 151 1.76 22.25 9.89
N PHE A 152 1.56 20.93 9.88
CA PHE A 152 0.59 20.24 10.72
C PHE A 152 1.24 19.54 11.90
N PHE A 153 0.62 19.70 13.06
CA PHE A 153 1.03 19.04 14.30
C PHE A 153 0.51 17.59 14.37
N ILE A 154 1.41 16.64 14.60
CA ILE A 154 1.13 15.21 14.73
C ILE A 154 1.45 14.74 16.15
N PRO A 155 0.44 14.29 16.93
CA PRO A 155 0.65 13.87 18.32
C PRO A 155 1.25 12.47 18.43
N LYS A 156 2.02 12.26 19.51
CA LYS A 156 2.49 10.95 19.96
C LYS A 156 1.32 9.97 20.14
N GLY A 157 1.56 8.72 19.76
CA GLY A 157 0.63 7.61 19.86
C GLY A 157 -0.40 7.54 18.72
N CYS A 158 -0.38 8.48 17.76
CA CYS A 158 -1.19 8.35 16.55
C CYS A 158 -0.54 7.35 15.58
N LYS A 159 -1.37 6.63 14.82
CA LYS A 159 -0.87 5.87 13.68
C LYS A 159 -0.58 6.81 12.53
N VAL A 160 0.45 6.52 11.76
CA VAL A 160 0.85 7.27 10.59
C VAL A 160 0.89 6.29 9.43
N SER A 161 0.08 6.51 8.40
CA SER A 161 0.15 5.72 7.16
C SER A 161 0.84 6.53 6.08
N GLY A 162 1.91 5.99 5.51
CA GLY A 162 2.49 6.52 4.28
C GLY A 162 1.74 5.96 3.09
N GLU A 163 1.06 6.83 2.35
CA GLU A 163 0.26 6.49 1.18
C GLU A 163 0.77 7.20 -0.08
N ARG A 164 0.30 6.74 -1.24
CA ARG A 164 0.63 7.29 -2.55
C ARG A 164 -0.60 7.95 -3.18
N ASN A 165 -0.38 8.90 -4.10
CA ASN A 165 -1.44 9.48 -4.94
C ASN A 165 -1.36 9.06 -6.42
N GLY A 166 -0.61 8.00 -6.73
CA GLY A 166 -0.43 7.53 -8.11
C GLY A 166 0.41 8.45 -9.01
N SER A 167 0.98 9.54 -8.48
CA SER A 167 1.86 10.43 -9.23
C SER A 167 3.16 9.72 -9.65
N PRO A 168 3.66 9.92 -10.88
CA PRO A 168 4.97 9.42 -11.30
C PRO A 168 6.07 9.86 -10.30
N TYR A 169 7.03 8.97 -10.03
CA TYR A 169 8.13 9.25 -9.09
C TYR A 169 7.72 9.47 -7.64
N THR A 170 6.62 8.89 -7.15
CA THR A 170 6.29 8.81 -5.71
C THR A 170 6.44 7.39 -5.17
N TYR A 171 7.05 6.51 -5.96
CA TYR A 171 6.97 5.06 -5.77
C TYR A 171 8.22 4.49 -5.08
N VAL A 172 8.01 3.83 -3.94
CA VAL A 172 9.05 3.15 -3.15
C VAL A 172 8.67 1.68 -2.90
N PRO A 173 8.86 0.77 -3.88
CA PRO A 173 8.39 -0.63 -3.82
C PRO A 173 8.91 -1.39 -2.61
N PHE A 174 10.11 -1.01 -2.16
CA PHE A 174 10.85 -1.66 -1.09
C PHE A 174 10.93 -0.78 0.17
N GLY A 175 10.07 0.25 0.26
CA GLY A 175 10.14 1.24 1.33
C GLY A 175 11.41 2.10 1.29
N GLY A 176 11.70 2.73 2.42
CA GLY A 176 12.82 3.67 2.58
C GLY A 176 13.35 3.73 4.02
N GLY A 177 14.54 4.31 4.19
CA GLY A 177 15.19 4.48 5.49
C GLY A 177 15.65 3.17 6.12
N VAL A 178 15.75 3.13 7.46
CA VAL A 178 16.26 1.98 8.25
C VAL A 178 15.36 0.74 8.20
N ARG A 179 14.14 0.87 7.65
CA ARG A 179 13.19 -0.23 7.44
C ARG A 179 12.99 -0.53 5.94
N MET A 180 13.93 -0.13 5.09
CA MET A 180 13.95 -0.57 3.70
C MET A 180 14.02 -2.10 3.65
N CYS A 181 13.33 -2.71 2.68
CA CYS A 181 13.33 -4.15 2.50
C CYS A 181 14.79 -4.66 2.37
N PRO A 182 15.23 -5.56 3.27
CA PRO A 182 16.59 -6.10 3.22
C PRO A 182 16.82 -6.93 1.95
N GLU A 183 15.77 -7.50 1.38
CA GLU A 183 15.83 -8.40 0.21
C GLU A 183 15.71 -7.68 -1.13
N LYS A 184 15.73 -6.34 -1.17
CA LYS A 184 15.62 -5.57 -2.42
C LYS A 184 16.56 -6.06 -3.53
N GLU A 185 17.84 -6.26 -3.19
CA GLU A 185 18.84 -6.69 -4.18
C GLU A 185 18.69 -8.17 -4.56
N TYR A 186 18.20 -9.00 -3.63
CA TYR A 186 17.87 -10.40 -3.93
C TYR A 186 16.67 -10.49 -4.88
N SER A 187 15.59 -9.75 -4.61
CA SER A 187 14.43 -9.67 -5.51
C SER A 187 14.82 -9.13 -6.89
N ARG A 188 15.76 -8.18 -6.97
CA ARG A 188 16.31 -7.69 -8.23
C ARG A 188 16.98 -8.80 -9.03
N LEU A 189 17.79 -9.62 -8.38
CA LEU A 189 18.44 -10.77 -9.01
C LEU A 189 17.40 -11.78 -9.50
N GLU A 190 16.51 -12.22 -8.62
CA GLU A 190 15.53 -13.26 -8.91
C GLU A 190 14.62 -12.87 -10.09
N LEU A 191 14.06 -11.65 -10.04
CA LEU A 191 13.18 -11.13 -11.10
C LEU A 191 13.93 -10.96 -12.42
N SER A 192 15.19 -10.49 -12.38
CA SER A 192 15.97 -10.29 -13.59
C SER A 192 16.32 -11.61 -14.28
N VAL A 193 16.75 -12.62 -13.50
CA VAL A 193 17.06 -13.96 -14.01
C VAL A 193 15.81 -14.63 -14.57
N PHE A 194 14.68 -14.56 -13.84
CA PHE A 194 13.41 -15.11 -14.27
C PHE A 194 12.95 -14.47 -15.59
N MET A 195 12.91 -13.13 -15.64
CA MET A 195 12.48 -12.41 -16.84
C MET A 195 13.39 -12.70 -18.03
N HIS A 196 14.72 -12.68 -17.84
CA HIS A 196 15.67 -12.98 -18.91
C HIS A 196 15.38 -14.36 -19.52
N ASN A 197 15.26 -15.41 -18.70
CA ASN A 197 15.01 -16.76 -19.19
C ASN A 197 13.62 -16.90 -19.82
N LEU A 198 12.61 -16.23 -19.27
CA LEU A 198 11.26 -16.26 -19.82
C LEU A 198 11.21 -15.63 -21.22
N VAL A 199 11.71 -14.40 -21.40
CA VAL A 199 11.57 -13.65 -22.65
C VAL A 199 12.52 -14.14 -23.76
N THR A 200 13.69 -14.68 -23.40
CA THR A 200 14.68 -15.14 -24.39
C THR A 200 14.41 -16.54 -24.90
N ARG A 201 13.65 -17.37 -24.15
CA ARG A 201 13.39 -18.77 -24.52
C ARG A 201 11.95 -19.02 -24.95
N PHE A 202 11.02 -18.19 -24.50
CA PHE A 202 9.61 -18.37 -24.75
C PHE A 202 8.93 -17.08 -25.19
N TRP A 203 7.89 -17.21 -25.99
CA TRP A 203 6.80 -16.25 -26.03
C TRP A 203 5.58 -16.86 -25.33
N PHE A 204 4.73 -16.01 -24.75
CA PHE A 204 3.58 -16.48 -24.00
C PHE A 204 2.31 -15.74 -24.37
N LYS A 205 1.18 -16.43 -24.24
CA LYS A 205 -0.16 -15.84 -24.32
C LYS A 205 -0.89 -16.09 -23.01
N LYS A 206 -1.61 -15.07 -22.55
CA LYS A 206 -2.61 -15.25 -21.49
C LYS A 206 -3.71 -16.16 -22.02
N VAL A 207 -4.10 -17.17 -21.24
CA VAL A 207 -5.27 -18.00 -21.57
C VAL A 207 -6.55 -17.18 -21.35
N ILE A 208 -6.52 -16.25 -20.39
CA ILE A 208 -7.62 -15.35 -20.06
C ILE A 208 -7.18 -13.92 -20.38
N ALA A 209 -7.78 -13.31 -21.39
CA ALA A 209 -7.38 -11.98 -21.86
C ALA A 209 -7.58 -10.91 -20.78
N ASP A 210 -8.76 -10.87 -20.16
CA ASP A 210 -9.17 -9.81 -19.21
C ASP A 210 -9.15 -10.31 -17.76
N GLU A 211 -8.04 -10.91 -17.36
CA GLU A 211 -7.86 -11.35 -15.99
C GLU A 211 -7.74 -10.17 -15.02
N LYS A 212 -8.56 -10.19 -13.97
CA LYS A 212 -8.59 -9.14 -12.94
C LYS A 212 -7.55 -9.44 -11.87
N ILE A 213 -6.90 -8.40 -11.38
CA ILE A 213 -6.13 -8.43 -10.15
C ILE A 213 -7.07 -8.14 -8.98
N VAL A 214 -7.10 -9.04 -8.00
CA VAL A 214 -7.82 -8.87 -6.73
C VAL A 214 -6.81 -8.59 -5.63
N LEU A 215 -7.15 -7.65 -4.76
CA LEU A 215 -6.34 -7.32 -3.60
C LEU A 215 -6.97 -7.95 -2.34
N ASN A 216 -6.30 -8.95 -1.76
CA ASN A 216 -6.74 -9.52 -0.49
C ASN A 216 -5.62 -10.30 0.24
N PRO A 217 -4.84 -9.68 1.15
CA PRO A 217 -4.48 -8.26 1.26
C PRO A 217 -3.37 -7.85 0.26
N MET A 218 -2.77 -8.84 -0.41
CA MET A 218 -1.79 -8.64 -1.49
C MET A 218 -2.49 -8.77 -2.86
N PRO A 219 -2.00 -8.08 -3.89
CA PRO A 219 -2.53 -8.20 -5.23
C PRO A 219 -2.19 -9.58 -5.80
N SER A 220 -3.20 -10.28 -6.32
CA SER A 220 -3.04 -11.55 -7.00
C SER A 220 -3.99 -11.66 -8.19
N PRO A 221 -3.62 -12.40 -9.24
CA PRO A 221 -4.55 -12.70 -10.33
C PRO A 221 -5.73 -13.53 -9.82
N ALA A 222 -6.96 -13.10 -10.12
CA ALA A 222 -8.17 -13.73 -9.60
C ALA A 222 -8.32 -15.21 -9.99
N LYS A 223 -7.67 -15.64 -11.08
CA LYS A 223 -7.70 -17.02 -11.58
C LYS A 223 -6.30 -17.64 -11.68
N GLY A 224 -5.31 -17.04 -11.04
CA GLY A 224 -3.94 -17.56 -10.96
C GLY A 224 -3.08 -17.33 -12.21
N LEU A 225 -3.48 -16.49 -13.16
CA LEU A 225 -2.74 -16.17 -14.38
C LEU A 225 -2.32 -17.39 -15.22
N PRO A 226 -3.28 -18.19 -15.73
CA PRO A 226 -2.96 -19.27 -16.64
C PRO A 226 -2.35 -18.70 -17.93
N ILE A 227 -1.10 -19.10 -18.21
CA ILE A 227 -0.37 -18.74 -19.42
C ILE A 227 -0.06 -19.98 -20.26
N ARG A 228 -0.03 -19.80 -21.58
CA ARG A 228 0.50 -20.80 -22.51
C ARG A 228 1.86 -20.34 -22.99
N LEU A 229 2.86 -21.19 -22.77
CA LEU A 229 4.25 -20.97 -23.19
C LEU A 229 4.50 -21.63 -24.53
N PHE A 230 5.17 -20.92 -25.41
CA PHE A 230 5.63 -21.39 -26.71
C PHE A 230 7.12 -21.13 -26.78
N ARG A 231 7.91 -22.17 -27.06
CA ARG A 231 9.35 -22.03 -27.20
C ARG A 231 9.65 -21.22 -28.47
N HIS A 232 10.62 -20.32 -28.42
CA HIS A 232 11.14 -19.70 -29.65
C HIS A 232 11.80 -20.79 -30.49
N GLU A 233 11.49 -20.82 -31.79
CA GLU A 233 12.20 -21.68 -32.74
C GLU A 233 13.65 -21.17 -32.83
N SER A 234 14.60 -22.09 -32.63
CA SER A 234 16.04 -21.83 -32.62
C SER A 234 16.59 -21.58 -34.01
#